data_AF-A0A7S1RDN1-F1
#
_entry.id   AF-A0A7S1RDN1-F1
#
_cell.length_a   1.000
_cell.length_b   1.000
_cell.length_c   1.000
_cell.angle_alpha   90.00
_cell.angle_beta   90.00
_cell.angle_gamma   90.00
#
_symmetry.space_group_name_H-M   'P 1'
#
loop_
_entity.id
_entity.type
_entity.pdbx_description
1 polymer ?
#
loop_
_entity_poly.entity_id
_entity_poly.type
_entity_poly.pdbx_seq_one_letter_code
_entity_poly.pdbx_strand_id
1 'polypeptide(L)'
;PCPSGSLGAIQLRCIDEKVQKLGGRCGYNCPPGALRAGEAAVQYPAMNHEDVLVRRCPPGYGGEVRFECVDSLVSALSGRCDAHCLAGRVPIQIGSTSAHAAHGSLNHGQ
;
A
#
# COMPACT_ATOMS: atom_id res chain seq x y z
N PRO A 1 -2.89 -26.28 14.33
CA PRO A 1 -3.09 -26.22 12.86
C PRO A 1 -4.31 -25.33 12.56
N CYS A 2 -4.35 -24.68 11.39
CA CYS A 2 -5.50 -23.85 11.01
C CYS A 2 -6.69 -24.70 10.55
N PRO A 3 -7.94 -24.25 10.79
CA PRO A 3 -9.13 -24.87 10.22
C PRO A 3 -9.07 -24.94 8.69
N SER A 4 -9.70 -25.95 8.12
CA SER A 4 -9.76 -26.16 6.66
C SER A 4 -10.17 -24.88 5.93
N GLY A 5 -9.38 -24.50 4.92
CA GLY A 5 -9.61 -23.31 4.11
C GLY A 5 -8.95 -22.02 4.61
N SER A 6 -8.39 -22.01 5.82
CA SER A 6 -7.58 -20.90 6.34
C SER A 6 -6.09 -21.26 6.37
N LEU A 7 -5.24 -20.25 6.21
CA LEU A 7 -3.77 -20.35 6.21
C LEU A 7 -3.18 -19.63 7.43
N GLY A 8 -1.93 -19.95 7.73
CA GLY A 8 -1.21 -19.47 8.91
C GLY A 8 -0.92 -20.58 9.91
N ALA A 9 -0.55 -20.20 11.13
CA ALA A 9 -0.22 -21.14 12.19
C ALA A 9 -0.65 -20.60 13.55
N ILE A 10 -1.20 -21.49 14.38
CA ILE A 10 -1.45 -21.22 15.80
C ILE A 10 -0.41 -21.96 16.62
N GLN A 11 0.26 -21.23 17.51
CA GLN A 11 1.15 -21.82 18.51
C GLN A 11 0.34 -22.22 19.73
N LEU A 12 0.47 -23.48 20.13
CA LEU A 12 -0.24 -24.07 21.26
C LEU A 12 0.76 -24.60 22.29
N ARG A 13 0.36 -24.60 23.56
CA ARG A 13 1.09 -25.21 24.66
C ARG A 13 0.12 -26.00 25.52
N CYS A 14 0.52 -27.19 25.94
CA CYS A 14 -0.20 -27.96 26.96
C CYS A 14 0.43 -27.72 28.33
N ILE A 15 -0.37 -27.38 29.34
CA ILE A 15 0.02 -27.32 30.76
C ILE A 15 -1.12 -27.93 31.57
N ASP A 16 -0.81 -28.93 32.41
CA ASP A 16 -1.74 -29.57 33.34
C ASP A 16 -3.09 -29.94 32.67
N GLU A 17 -3.01 -30.74 31.60
CA GLU A 17 -4.16 -31.20 30.80
C GLU A 17 -4.96 -30.09 30.09
N LYS A 18 -4.50 -28.83 30.12
CA LYS A 18 -5.14 -27.70 29.45
C LYS A 18 -4.30 -27.20 28.29
N VAL A 19 -4.92 -27.13 27.11
CA VAL A 19 -4.33 -26.49 25.93
C VAL A 19 -4.53 -24.98 26.03
N GLN A 20 -3.42 -24.24 25.91
CA GLN A 20 -3.38 -22.79 25.85
C GLN A 20 -2.88 -22.33 24.48
N LYS A 21 -3.51 -21.29 23.91
CA LYS A 21 -2.97 -20.59 22.76
C LYS A 21 -1.84 -19.66 23.21
N LEU A 22 -0.64 -19.87 22.68
CA LEU A 22 0.50 -18.99 22.91
C LEU A 22 0.52 -17.81 21.94
N GLY A 23 0.08 -18.03 20.69
CA GLY A 23 0.17 -17.00 19.65
C GLY A 23 -0.23 -17.51 18.28
N GLY A 24 0.09 -16.71 17.27
CA GLY A 24 -0.21 -16.98 15.87
C GLY A 24 -1.65 -16.67 15.46
N ARG A 25 -1.87 -16.60 14.14
CA ARG A 25 -3.17 -16.33 13.52
C ARG A 25 -3.42 -17.29 12.36
N CYS A 26 -4.71 -17.54 12.15
CA CYS A 26 -5.23 -18.18 10.96
C CYS A 26 -6.12 -17.16 10.26
N GLY A 27 -6.04 -17.13 8.95
CA GLY A 27 -6.83 -16.22 8.14
C GLY A 27 -6.90 -16.66 6.69
N TYR A 28 -7.68 -15.92 5.92
CA TYR A 28 -7.86 -16.20 4.51
C TYR A 28 -6.93 -15.32 3.66
N ASN A 29 -6.45 -15.91 2.55
CA ASN A 29 -5.70 -15.16 1.55
C ASN A 29 -6.57 -14.08 0.92
N CYS A 30 -5.93 -13.05 0.41
CA CYS A 30 -6.58 -11.99 -0.32
C CYS A 30 -6.49 -12.27 -1.82
N PRO A 31 -7.61 -12.19 -2.56
CA PRO A 31 -7.59 -12.28 -4.02
C PRO A 31 -6.86 -11.07 -4.63
N PRO A 32 -6.39 -11.16 -5.88
CA PRO A 32 -5.82 -10.01 -6.58
C PRO A 32 -6.87 -8.90 -6.75
N GLY A 33 -6.41 -7.65 -6.78
CA GLY A 33 -7.30 -6.51 -6.89
C GLY A 33 -6.57 -5.20 -7.12
N ALA A 34 -7.27 -4.09 -6.86
CA ALA A 34 -6.71 -2.76 -6.91
C ALA A 34 -7.26 -1.92 -5.76
N LEU A 35 -6.39 -1.14 -5.13
CA LEU A 35 -6.76 -0.24 -4.04
C LEU A 35 -6.39 1.18 -4.42
N ARG A 36 -7.29 2.13 -4.13
CA ARG A 36 -7.05 3.55 -4.36
C ARG A 36 -6.10 4.09 -3.28
N ALA A 37 -4.98 4.65 -3.70
CA ALA A 37 -3.98 5.24 -2.80
C ALA A 37 -3.59 6.62 -3.33
N GLY A 38 -4.19 7.67 -2.75
CA GLY A 38 -4.09 9.03 -3.30
C GLY A 38 -4.90 9.19 -4.58
N GLU A 39 -4.24 9.58 -5.66
CA GLU A 39 -4.86 9.94 -6.94
C GLU A 39 -4.89 8.77 -7.94
N ALA A 40 -4.23 7.65 -7.62
CA ALA A 40 -4.20 6.46 -8.47
C ALA A 40 -4.80 5.21 -7.80
N ALA A 41 -5.22 4.27 -8.62
CA ALA A 41 -5.50 2.89 -8.20
C ALA A 41 -4.25 2.03 -8.46
N VAL A 42 -3.77 1.34 -7.43
CA VAL A 42 -2.58 0.50 -7.51
C VAL A 42 -3.01 -0.96 -7.44
N GLN A 43 -2.60 -1.74 -8.44
CA GLN A 43 -2.90 -3.16 -8.54
C GLN A 43 -1.99 -3.99 -7.63
N TYR A 44 -2.56 -5.02 -7.02
CA TYR A 44 -1.88 -6.01 -6.20
C TYR A 44 -2.28 -7.44 -6.62
N PRO A 45 -1.34 -8.41 -6.62
CA PRO A 45 -1.62 -9.82 -6.87
C PRO A 45 -2.34 -10.46 -5.67
N ALA A 46 -2.66 -11.75 -5.77
CA ALA A 46 -3.09 -12.50 -4.59
C ALA A 46 -2.01 -12.41 -3.49
N MET A 47 -2.45 -12.25 -2.24
CA MET A 47 -1.57 -12.12 -1.07
C MET A 47 -1.92 -13.20 -0.06
N ASN A 48 -0.93 -13.79 0.60
CA ASN A 48 -1.22 -14.67 1.72
C ASN A 48 -1.71 -13.87 2.93
N HIS A 49 -2.45 -14.53 3.82
CA HIS A 49 -2.79 -13.92 5.10
C HIS A 49 -1.52 -13.45 5.84
N GLU A 50 -1.54 -12.21 6.34
CA GLU A 50 -0.43 -11.49 6.97
C GLU A 50 0.72 -11.08 6.03
N ASP A 51 0.59 -11.31 4.71
CA ASP A 51 1.58 -10.80 3.76
C ASP A 51 1.54 -9.27 3.72
N VAL A 52 2.74 -8.71 3.56
CA VAL A 52 2.95 -7.29 3.31
C VAL A 52 3.64 -7.12 1.98
N LEU A 53 3.06 -6.32 1.11
CA LEU A 53 3.51 -6.13 -0.27
C LEU A 53 3.75 -4.65 -0.56
N VAL A 54 4.90 -4.31 -1.14
CA VAL A 54 5.18 -2.96 -1.62
C VAL A 54 4.96 -2.90 -3.14
N ARG A 55 4.19 -1.92 -3.59
CA ARG A 55 3.92 -1.67 -5.02
C ARG A 55 4.28 -0.23 -5.37
N ARG A 56 5.07 -0.07 -6.43
CA ARG A 56 5.31 1.25 -7.03
C ARG A 56 4.03 1.77 -7.65
N CYS A 57 3.87 3.09 -7.62
CA CYS A 57 2.77 3.76 -8.27
C CYS A 57 2.78 3.53 -9.80
N PRO A 58 1.60 3.52 -10.45
CA PRO A 58 1.50 3.35 -11.90
C PRO A 58 2.11 4.55 -12.64
N PRO A 59 2.39 4.42 -13.95
CA PRO A 59 2.91 5.52 -14.76
C PRO A 59 2.06 6.79 -14.64
N GLY A 60 2.72 7.94 -14.53
CA GLY A 60 2.07 9.25 -14.31
C GLY A 60 1.96 9.63 -12.84
N TYR A 61 2.32 8.73 -11.91
CA TYR A 61 2.28 8.97 -10.48
C TYR A 61 3.61 8.61 -9.83
N GLY A 62 4.04 9.40 -8.84
CA GLY A 62 5.21 9.14 -8.02
C GLY A 62 4.83 8.50 -6.69
N GLY A 63 5.74 7.66 -6.17
CA GLY A 63 5.62 7.03 -4.86
C GLY A 63 5.50 5.51 -4.91
N GLU A 64 5.22 4.95 -3.74
CA GLU A 64 4.94 3.54 -3.53
C GLU A 64 3.90 3.37 -2.42
N VAL A 65 3.22 2.24 -2.42
CA VAL A 65 2.19 1.88 -1.45
C VAL A 65 2.53 0.54 -0.83
N ARG A 66 2.43 0.46 0.49
CA ARG A 66 2.62 -0.76 1.27
C ARG A 66 1.24 -1.33 1.62
N PHE A 67 0.91 -2.49 1.07
CA PHE A 67 -0.33 -3.22 1.32
C PHE A 67 -0.15 -4.27 2.40
N GLU A 68 -1.22 -4.53 3.15
CA GLU A 68 -1.34 -5.67 4.05
C GLU A 68 -2.58 -6.48 3.67
N CYS A 69 -2.49 -7.80 3.81
CA CYS A 69 -3.63 -8.71 3.71
C CYS A 69 -3.99 -9.27 5.10
N VAL A 70 -5.22 -9.02 5.56
CA VAL A 70 -5.77 -9.63 6.79
C VAL A 70 -7.15 -10.18 6.47
N ASP A 71 -7.36 -11.48 6.68
CA ASP A 71 -8.65 -12.16 6.54
C ASP A 71 -9.42 -11.81 5.25
N SER A 72 -8.78 -12.03 4.09
CA SER A 72 -9.30 -11.69 2.76
C SER A 72 -9.51 -10.20 2.47
N LEU A 73 -9.13 -9.30 3.38
CA LEU A 73 -9.18 -7.86 3.17
C LEU A 73 -7.78 -7.29 2.94
N VAL A 74 -7.60 -6.58 1.82
CA VAL A 74 -6.38 -5.81 1.56
C VAL A 74 -6.60 -4.36 1.98
N SER A 75 -5.63 -3.80 2.69
CA SER A 75 -5.59 -2.39 3.08
C SER A 75 -4.23 -1.76 2.76
N ALA A 76 -4.17 -0.44 2.63
CA ALA A 76 -2.90 0.28 2.57
C ALA A 76 -2.42 0.60 3.98
N LEU A 77 -1.27 0.05 4.37
CA LEU A 77 -0.56 0.39 5.60
C LEU A 77 0.03 1.80 5.54
N SER A 78 0.63 2.15 4.40
CA SER A 78 1.28 3.44 4.19
C SER A 78 1.55 3.70 2.71
N GLY A 79 1.95 4.93 2.40
CA GLY A 79 2.27 5.36 1.05
C GLY A 79 1.07 5.88 0.28
N ARG A 80 1.34 6.60 -0.81
CA ARG A 80 0.34 7.21 -1.68
C ARG A 80 0.92 7.37 -3.09
N CYS A 81 0.03 7.48 -4.07
CA CYS A 81 0.38 7.80 -5.44
C CYS A 81 -0.09 9.19 -5.80
N ASP A 82 0.88 10.04 -6.12
CA ASP A 82 0.67 11.46 -6.40
C ASP A 82 1.03 11.78 -7.83
N ALA A 83 0.14 12.51 -8.53
CA ALA A 83 0.36 12.82 -9.93
C ALA A 83 1.66 13.60 -10.13
N HIS A 84 2.33 13.29 -11.24
CA HIS A 84 3.36 14.16 -11.78
C HIS A 84 2.75 15.49 -12.24
N CYS A 85 3.55 16.56 -12.21
CA CYS A 85 3.11 17.84 -12.74
C CYS A 85 3.24 17.81 -14.27
N LEU A 86 2.16 18.12 -14.98
CA LEU A 86 2.21 18.38 -16.41
C LEU A 86 2.97 19.67 -16.69
N ALA A 87 3.47 19.83 -17.92
CA ALA A 87 4.08 21.09 -18.36
C ALA A 87 3.12 22.27 -18.14
N GLY A 88 3.65 23.39 -17.66
CA GLY A 88 2.84 24.49 -17.18
C GLY A 88 3.62 25.75 -16.91
N ARG A 89 2.97 26.68 -16.21
CA ARG A 89 3.58 27.93 -15.76
C ARG A 89 3.34 28.10 -14.28
N VAL A 90 4.38 28.49 -13.56
CA VAL A 90 4.31 28.80 -12.12
C VAL A 90 4.54 30.30 -11.93
N PRO A 91 3.74 30.98 -11.10
CA PRO A 91 4.00 32.37 -10.75
C PRO A 91 5.32 32.48 -9.99
N ILE A 92 6.14 33.46 -10.36
CA ILE A 92 7.40 33.78 -9.70
C ILE A 92 7.45 35.28 -9.38
N GLN A 93 8.19 35.65 -8.34
CA GLN A 93 8.45 37.05 -8.01
C GLN A 93 9.91 37.39 -8.31
N ILE A 94 10.13 38.50 -9.00
CA ILE A 94 11.45 39.05 -9.32
C ILE A 94 11.48 40.48 -8.80
N GLY A 95 12.00 40.67 -7.58
CA GLY A 95 11.86 41.93 -6.86
C GLY A 95 10.39 42.25 -6.59
N SER A 96 9.90 43.38 -7.13
CA SER A 96 8.48 43.78 -7.09
C SER A 96 7.67 43.31 -8.31
N THR A 97 8.30 42.59 -9.26
CA THR A 97 7.64 42.15 -10.49
C THR A 97 7.06 40.74 -10.33
N SER A 98 5.76 40.59 -10.58
CA SER A 98 5.11 39.29 -10.71
C SER A 98 5.23 38.78 -12.15
N ALA A 99 5.84 37.61 -12.33
CA ALA A 99 6.05 36.98 -13.63
C ALA A 99 5.67 35.49 -13.58
N HIS A 100 5.80 34.79 -14.70
CA HIS A 100 5.52 33.35 -14.78
C HIS A 100 6.68 32.61 -15.44
N ALA A 101 7.27 31.66 -14.72
CA ALA A 101 8.25 30.73 -15.27
C ALA A 101 7.53 29.55 -15.93
N ALA A 102 7.90 29.21 -17.16
CA ALA A 102 7.44 27.99 -17.81
C ALA A 102 8.27 26.79 -17.30
N HIS A 103 7.62 25.65 -17.12
CA HIS A 103 8.28 24.38 -16.79
C HIS A 103 7.73 23.25 -17.67
N GLY A 104 8.59 22.25 -17.94
CA GLY A 104 8.17 21.00 -18.55
C GLY A 104 7.41 20.10 -17.58
N SER A 105 7.17 18.85 -17.96
CA SER A 105 6.65 17.86 -17.02
C SER A 105 7.68 17.58 -15.92
N LEU A 106 7.23 17.54 -14.67
CA LEU A 106 8.08 17.31 -13.51
C LEU A 106 7.60 16.06 -12.76
N ASN A 107 8.56 15.24 -12.34
CA ASN A 107 8.24 14.10 -11.49
C ASN A 107 7.81 14.60 -10.12
N HIS A 108 6.87 13.88 -9.50
CA HIS A 108 6.49 14.18 -8.13
C HIS A 108 7.71 14.01 -7.20
N GLY A 109 7.99 15.03 -6.37
CA GLY A 109 9.12 15.03 -5.43
C GLY A 109 10.48 15.41 -6.03
N GLN A 110 10.50 15.95 -7.26
CA GLN A 110 11.70 16.46 -7.93
C GLN A 110 12.13 17.84 -7.41
#